data_AF-A0A5J4RND5-F1
#
_entry.id   AF-A0A5J4RND5-F1
#
_cell.length_a   1.000
_cell.length_b   1.000
_cell.length_c   1.000
_cell.angle_alpha   90.00
_cell.angle_beta   90.00
_cell.angle_gamma   90.00
#
_symmetry.space_group_name_H-M   'P 1'
#
loop_
_entity.id
_entity.type
_entity.pdbx_description
1 polymer ?
#
loop_
_entity_poly.entity_id
_entity_poly.type
_entity_poly.pdbx_seq_one_letter_code
_entity_poly.pdbx_strand_id
1 'polypeptide(L)' 'MIKMPARKPRGRDLSQEQRQPGKEISSFRVKVEHAIGRVKIFHIVKERYRCHKLFFDDLVFEIACGLHNFRVSARLTV' A
#
# COMPACT_ATOMS: atom_id res chain seq x y z
N MET A 1 3.48 7.31 11.69
CA MET A 1 4.88 6.96 12.04
C MET A 1 5.43 6.01 10.97
N ILE A 2 6.37 6.47 10.13
CA ILE A 2 6.97 5.67 9.05
C ILE A 2 8.14 4.88 9.64
N LYS A 3 8.02 3.55 9.70
CA LYS A 3 9.11 2.67 10.15
C LYS A 3 9.99 2.30 8.96
N MET A 4 11.19 2.86 8.90
CA MET A 4 12.19 2.48 7.91
C MET A 4 13.00 1.28 8.42
N PRO A 5 13.34 0.31 7.55
CA PRO A 5 14.30 -0.73 7.92
C PRO A 5 15.66 -0.11 8.25
N ALA A 6 16.39 -0.76 9.16
CA ALA A 6 17.73 -0.33 9.55
C ALA A 6 18.66 -0.28 8.31
N ARG A 7 19.38 0.83 8.15
CA ARG A 7 20.35 0.98 7.06
C ARG A 7 21.59 0.13 7.36
N LYS A 8 22.19 -0.45 6.31
CA LYS A 8 23.50 -1.11 6.44
C LYS A 8 24.57 -0.08 6.85
N PRO A 9 25.38 -0.37 7.88
CA PRO A 9 26.57 0.43 8.17
C PRO A 9 27.59 0.34 7.03
N ARG A 10 28.38 1.40 6.81
CA ARG A 10 29.40 1.40 5.75
C ARG A 10 30.44 0.31 6.03
N GLY A 11 30.69 -0.55 5.05
CA GLY A 11 31.71 -1.61 5.12
C GLY A 11 31.39 -2.79 6.04
N ARG A 12 30.15 -2.90 6.57
CA ARG A 12 29.74 -4.02 7.43
C ARG A 12 28.35 -4.52 7.05
N ASP A 13 28.14 -5.83 7.24
CA ASP A 13 26.82 -6.42 7.05
C ASP A 13 25.90 -6.18 8.25
N LEU A 14 24.59 -6.11 7.96
CA LEU A 14 23.56 -6.15 9.00
C LEU A 14 23.58 -7.52 9.70
N SER A 15 23.62 -7.51 11.04
CA SER A 15 23.42 -8.71 11.85
C SER A 15 22.06 -9.35 11.55
N GLN A 16 21.93 -10.67 11.73
CA GLN A 16 20.66 -11.37 11.49
C GLN A 16 19.51 -10.79 12.33
N GLU A 17 19.78 -10.42 13.58
CA GLU A 17 18.81 -9.78 14.49
C GLU A 17 18.31 -8.43 13.95
N GLN A 18 19.17 -7.68 13.27
CA GLN A 18 18.82 -6.39 12.67
C GLN A 18 18.08 -6.55 11.32
N ARG A 19 18.24 -7.69 10.63
CA ARG A 19 17.58 -7.97 9.35
C ARG A 19 16.13 -8.40 9.53
N GLN A 20 15.83 -9.15 10.58
CA GLN A 20 14.49 -9.71 10.85
C GLN A 20 13.37 -8.64 10.84
N PRO A 21 13.47 -7.52 11.58
CA PRO A 21 12.42 -6.49 11.55
C PRO A 21 12.30 -5.82 10.17
N GLY A 22 13.41 -5.64 9.46
CA GLY A 22 13.39 -5.09 8.10
C GLY A 22 12.69 -6.02 7.09
N LYS A 23 12.84 -7.33 7.25
CA LYS A 23 12.19 -8.35 6.42
C LYS A 23 10.68 -8.37 6.63
N GLU A 24 10.22 -8.27 7.87
CA GLU A 24 8.78 -8.20 8.20
C GLU A 24 8.12 -6.95 7.64
N ILE A 25 8.75 -5.78 7.83
CA ILE A 25 8.27 -4.51 7.27
C ILE A 25 8.21 -4.59 5.75
N SER A 26 9.24 -5.14 5.11
CA SER A 26 9.30 -5.28 3.66
C SER A 26 8.22 -6.24 3.14
N SER A 27 8.03 -7.39 3.80
CA SER A 27 6.98 -8.36 3.44
C SER A 27 5.58 -7.75 3.52
N PHE A 28 5.31 -6.95 4.56
CA PHE A 28 4.05 -6.24 4.69
C PHE A 28 3.86 -5.18 3.59
N ARG A 29 4.90 -4.38 3.32
CA ARG A 29 4.87 -3.36 2.26
C ARG A 29 4.55 -3.93 0.89
N VAL A 30 5.12 -5.09 0.55
CA VAL A 30 4.81 -5.77 -0.72
C VAL A 30 3.31 -6.04 -0.84
N LYS A 31 2.64 -6.51 0.22
CA LYS A 31 1.18 -6.75 0.19
C LYS A 31 0.40 -5.45 -0.02
N VAL A 32 0.80 -4.38 0.66
CA VAL A 32 0.18 -3.05 0.53
C VAL A 32 0.37 -2.48 -0.87
N GLU A 33 1.57 -2.56 -1.43
CA GLU A 33 1.89 -2.08 -2.79
C GLU A 33 1.07 -2.82 -3.85
N HIS A 34 0.88 -4.14 -3.70
CA HIS A 34 -0.03 -4.91 -4.55
C HIS A 34 -1.49 -4.44 -4.43
N ALA A 35 -1.99 -4.23 -3.21
CA ALA A 35 -3.35 -3.74 -3.00
C ALA A 35 -3.56 -2.36 -3.64
N ILE A 36 -2.62 -1.43 -3.47
CA ILE A 36 -2.65 -0.11 -4.12
C ILE A 36 -2.63 -0.27 -5.65
N GLY A 37 -1.81 -1.18 -6.18
CA GLY A 37 -1.79 -1.50 -7.61
C GLY A 37 -3.15 -1.97 -8.13
N ARG A 38 -3.89 -2.77 -7.34
CA ARG A 38 -5.24 -3.21 -7.69
C ARG A 38 -6.28 -2.09 -7.61
N VAL A 39 -6.19 -1.22 -6.61
CA VAL A 39 -7.08 -0.05 -6.48
C VAL A 39 -6.88 0.92 -7.66
N LYS A 40 -5.66 1.06 -8.17
CA LYS A 40 -5.37 1.90 -9.35
C LYS A 40 -5.95 1.39 -10.68
N ILE A 41 -6.67 0.27 -10.70
CA ILE A 41 -7.52 -0.13 -11.83
C ILE A 41 -8.62 0.92 -12.06
N PHE A 42 -9.10 1.58 -11.00
CA PHE A 42 -9.99 2.73 -11.12
C PHE A 42 -9.19 3.94 -11.62
N HIS A 43 -9.39 4.33 -12.88
CA HIS A 43 -8.62 5.40 -13.53
C HIS A 43 -8.70 6.73 -12.77
N ILE A 44 -9.84 7.02 -12.15
CA ILE A 44 -10.04 8.21 -11.30
C ILE A 44 -9.04 8.31 -10.12
N VAL A 45 -8.46 7.18 -9.67
CA VAL A 45 -7.46 7.15 -8.59
C VAL A 45 -6.04 7.44 -9.08
N LYS A 46 -5.74 7.23 -10.37
CA LYS A 46 -4.38 7.41 -10.93
C LYS A 46 -4.26 8.60 -11.87
N GLU A 47 -5.36 9.04 -12.47
CA GLU A 47 -5.39 10.11 -13.46
C GLU A 47 -5.77 11.44 -12.81
N ARG A 48 -5.40 12.53 -13.47
CA ARG A 48 -5.81 13.88 -13.04
C ARG A 48 -7.26 14.11 -13.44
N TYR A 49 -8.08 14.53 -12.49
CA TYR A 49 -9.46 14.94 -12.73
C TYR A 49 -9.65 16.41 -12.33
N ARG A 50 -10.69 17.07 -12.86
CA ARG A 50 -10.91 18.53 -12.74
C ARG A 50 -11.76 18.96 -11.54
N CYS A 51 -12.13 18.02 -10.67
CA CYS A 51 -12.94 18.30 -9.49
C CYS A 51 -12.04 18.88 -8.39
N HIS A 52 -12.35 20.09 -7.92
CA HIS A 52 -11.59 20.80 -6.88
C HIS A 52 -12.35 20.88 -5.55
N LYS A 53 -13.31 19.99 -5.33
CA LYS A 53 -14.03 19.94 -4.05
C LYS A 53 -13.09 19.43 -2.96
N LEU A 54 -13.15 20.05 -1.78
CA LEU A 54 -12.42 19.59 -0.61
C LEU A 54 -12.78 18.13 -0.31
N PHE A 55 -11.77 17.33 0.07
CA PHE A 55 -11.90 15.90 0.42
C PHE A 55 -12.38 14.97 -0.72
N PHE A 56 -12.44 15.46 -1.97
CA PHE A 56 -12.86 14.62 -3.08
C PHE A 56 -11.86 13.51 -3.39
N ASP A 57 -10.55 13.80 -3.27
CA ASP A 57 -9.48 12.78 -3.38
C ASP A 57 -9.68 11.64 -2.39
N ASP A 58 -9.89 11.98 -1.11
CA ASP A 58 -10.08 11.00 -0.04
C ASP A 58 -11.35 10.17 -0.26
N LEU A 59 -12.46 10.82 -0.62
CA LEU A 59 -13.73 10.15 -0.91
C LEU A 59 -13.58 9.16 -2.08
N VAL A 60 -12.96 9.59 -3.18
CA VAL A 60 -12.71 8.72 -4.34
C VAL A 60 -11.85 7.53 -3.93
N PHE A 61 -10.81 7.75 -3.13
CA PHE A 61 -9.91 6.70 -2.68
C PHE A 61 -10.60 5.71 -1.74
N GLU A 62 -11.43 6.19 -0.81
CA GLU A 62 -12.23 5.36 0.10
C GLU A 62 -13.23 4.48 -0.66
N ILE A 63 -13.95 5.05 -1.62
CA ILE A 63 -14.89 4.29 -2.46
C ILE A 63 -14.15 3.22 -3.27
N ALA A 64 -13.02 3.58 -3.90
CA ALA A 64 -12.23 2.66 -4.69
C ALA A 64 -11.67 1.50 -3.84
N CYS A 65 -11.19 1.80 -2.63
CA CYS A 65 -10.78 0.79 -1.65
C CYS A 65 -11.95 -0.10 -1.22
N GLY A 66 -13.11 0.50 -0.93
CA GLY A 66 -14.32 -0.23 -0.57
C GLY A 66 -14.77 -1.22 -1.65
N LEU A 67 -14.79 -0.79 -2.92
CA LEU A 67 -15.12 -1.64 -4.06
C LEU A 67 -14.09 -2.76 -4.25
N HIS A 68 -12.80 -2.46 -4.10
CA HIS A 68 -11.75 -3.48 -4.17
C HIS A 68 -11.93 -4.54 -3.08
N ASN A 69 -12.14 -4.10 -1.84
CA ASN A 69 -12.34 -4.98 -0.69
C ASN A 69 -13.60 -5.82 -0.85
N PHE A 70 -14.71 -5.23 -1.27
CA PHE A 70 -15.95 -5.94 -1.55
C PHE A 70 -15.74 -7.05 -2.59
N ARG A 71 -15.04 -6.75 -3.69
CA ARG A 71 -14.70 -7.76 -4.72
C ARG A 71 -13.84 -8.90 -4.17
N VAL A 72 -12.86 -8.59 -3.31
CA VAL A 72 -12.00 -9.60 -2.69
C VAL A 72 -12.83 -10.48 -1.75
N SER A 73 -13.64 -9.90 -0.88
CA SER A 73 -14.51 -10.62 0.04
C SER A 73 -15.57 -11.47 -0.67
N ALA A 74 -16.24 -10.93 -1.69
CA ALA A 74 -17.25 -11.66 -2.45
C ALA A 74 -16.66 -12.85 -3.23
N ARG A 75 -15.40 -12.75 -3.70
CA ARG A 75 -14.70 -13.90 -4.31
C ARG A 75 -14.30 -14.99 -3.33
N LEU A 76 -14.19 -14.67 -2.04
CA LEU A 76 -13.91 -15.64 -0.98
C LEU A 76 -15.18 -16.37 -0.52
N THR A 77 -16.36 -15.95 -0.99
CA THR A 77 -17.66 -16.52 -0.58
C THR A 77 -18.24 -17.50 -1.62
N VAL A 78 -17.44 -17.98 -2.58
CA VAL A 78 -17.81 -19.00 -3.57
C VAL A 78 -16.88 -20.20 -3.44
#